data_AF-D4JR25-F1
#
_entry.id   AF-D4JR25-F1
#
_cell.length_a   1.000
_cell.length_b   1.000
_cell.length_c   1.000
_cell.angle_alpha   90.00
_cell.angle_beta   90.00
_cell.angle_gamma   90.00
#
_symmetry.space_group_name_H-M   'P 1'
#
loop_
_entity.id
_entity.type
_entity.pdbx_description
1 polymer ?
#
loop_
_entity_poly.entity_id
_entity_poly.type
_entity_poly.pdbx_seq_one_letter_code
_entity_poly.pdbx_strand_id
1 'polypeptide(L)'
;MINPHETEAFDFLYNFVHKHAEGVYYLTFQDGVQISAEYDTDYETDNGIDIDDDGYEEYIAIVFKNTANNTLFEVTCFSFPTKVIYNGKRII
;
A
#
# COMPACT_ATOMS: atom_id res chain seq x y z
N MET A 1 13.66 -11.53 -0.06
CA MET A 1 13.74 -11.36 1.41
C MET A 1 12.50 -10.57 1.82
N ILE A 2 11.98 -10.75 3.03
CA ILE A 2 10.94 -9.83 3.55
C ILE A 2 11.72 -8.63 4.08
N ASN A 3 11.45 -7.43 3.57
CA ASN A 3 12.12 -6.24 4.10
C ASN A 3 11.64 -6.04 5.56
N PRO A 4 12.53 -5.78 6.54
CA PRO A 4 12.13 -5.62 7.94
C PRO A 4 11.16 -4.45 8.20
N HIS A 5 11.01 -3.51 7.26
CA HIS A 5 10.03 -2.43 7.31
C HIS A 5 8.62 -2.89 6.91
N GLU A 6 8.50 -3.95 6.11
CA GLU A 6 7.20 -4.52 5.74
C GLU A 6 6.61 -5.26 6.93
N THR A 7 5.35 -4.94 7.26
CA THR A 7 4.65 -5.54 8.40
C THR A 7 3.70 -6.62 7.91
N GLU A 8 3.29 -7.55 8.79
CA GLU A 8 2.29 -8.58 8.45
C GLU A 8 1.00 -7.97 7.87
N ALA A 9 0.60 -6.77 8.32
CA ALA A 9 -0.56 -6.06 7.81
C ALA A 9 -0.33 -5.51 6.39
N PHE A 10 0.87 -5.00 6.12
CA PHE A 10 1.27 -4.56 4.78
C PHE A 10 1.33 -5.74 3.81
N ASP A 11 2.01 -6.83 4.19
CA ASP A 11 2.09 -8.07 3.41
C ASP A 11 0.70 -8.63 3.11
N PHE A 12 -0.18 -8.61 4.10
CA PHE A 12 -1.57 -9.02 3.91
C PHE A 12 -2.25 -8.14 2.85
N LEU A 13 -2.17 -6.81 2.97
CA LEU A 13 -2.80 -5.90 2.02
C LEU A 13 -2.22 -6.05 0.61
N TYR A 14 -0.90 -6.10 0.47
CA TYR A 14 -0.19 -6.34 -0.79
C TYR A 14 -0.69 -7.61 -1.49
N ASN A 15 -0.72 -8.73 -0.76
CA ASN A 15 -1.22 -9.99 -1.31
C ASN A 15 -2.72 -9.95 -1.61
N PHE A 16 -3.49 -9.21 -0.82
CA PHE A 16 -4.93 -9.08 -1.00
C PHE A 16 -5.27 -8.31 -2.28
N VAL A 17 -4.63 -7.16 -2.51
CA VAL A 17 -4.90 -6.33 -3.69
C VAL A 17 -4.55 -7.05 -4.98
N HIS A 18 -3.47 -7.83 -5.00
CA HIS A 18 -3.10 -8.66 -6.16
C HIS A 18 -4.12 -9.74 -6.51
N LYS A 19 -4.79 -10.32 -5.49
CA LYS A 19 -5.86 -11.31 -5.71
C LYS A 19 -7.20 -10.67 -6.10
N HIS A 20 -7.33 -9.37 -5.85
CA HIS A 20 -8.57 -8.61 -6.00
C HIS A 20 -8.31 -7.27 -6.74
N ALA A 21 -7.50 -7.32 -7.80
CA ALA A 21 -6.96 -6.13 -8.47
C ALA A 21 -8.04 -5.20 -9.04
N GLU A 22 -9.17 -5.75 -9.50
CA GLU A 22 -10.29 -4.99 -10.08
C GLU A 22 -11.23 -4.38 -9.01
N GLY A 23 -10.88 -4.51 -7.73
CA GLY A 23 -11.70 -4.11 -6.60
C GLY A 23 -11.64 -2.62 -6.25
N VAL A 24 -12.72 -2.10 -5.67
CA VAL A 24 -12.72 -0.77 -5.03
C VAL A 24 -12.52 -0.91 -3.52
N TYR A 25 -11.54 -0.18 -3.02
CA TYR A 25 -11.09 -0.16 -1.63
C TYR A 25 -11.44 1.16 -0.99
N TYR A 26 -11.87 1.13 0.27
CA TYR A 26 -12.10 2.34 1.07
C TYR A 26 -11.04 2.40 2.16
N LEU A 27 -10.04 3.26 1.96
CA LEU A 27 -8.88 3.43 2.82
C LEU A 27 -9.13 4.60 3.77
N THR A 28 -8.82 4.44 5.06
CA THR A 28 -8.86 5.51 6.06
C THR A 28 -7.47 5.72 6.64
N PHE A 29 -6.94 6.94 6.56
CA PHE A 29 -5.62 7.31 7.07
C PHE A 29 -5.69 7.89 8.48
N GLN A 30 -4.53 8.07 9.11
CA GLN A 30 -4.41 8.49 10.51
C GLN A 30 -5.02 9.87 10.79
N ASP A 31 -4.98 10.77 9.80
CA ASP A 31 -5.60 12.10 9.86
C ASP A 31 -7.13 12.07 9.67
N GLY A 32 -7.72 10.88 9.50
CA GLY A 32 -9.15 10.67 9.28
C GLY A 32 -9.59 10.81 7.82
N VAL A 33 -8.67 11.11 6.89
CA VAL A 33 -8.98 11.17 5.46
C VAL A 33 -9.44 9.80 4.98
N GLN A 34 -10.52 9.78 4.20
CA GLN A 34 -11.09 8.57 3.60
C GLN A 34 -11.04 8.67 2.09
N ILE A 35 -10.49 7.65 1.44
CA ILE A 35 -10.32 7.59 -0.01
C ILE A 35 -10.92 6.29 -0.52
N SER A 36 -11.78 6.41 -1.54
CA SER A 36 -12.23 5.27 -2.36
C SER A 36 -11.28 5.13 -3.54
N ALA A 37 -10.62 4.00 -3.70
CA ALA A 37 -9.57 3.81 -4.69
C ALA A 37 -9.52 2.40 -5.27
N GLU A 38 -8.98 2.28 -6.47
CA GLU A 38 -8.66 1.02 -7.15
C GLU A 38 -7.16 0.78 -7.08
N TYR A 39 -6.73 -0.48 -6.99
CA TYR A 39 -5.31 -0.82 -7.18
C TYR A 39 -4.90 -0.46 -8.62
N ASP A 40 -3.71 0.11 -8.77
CA ASP A 40 -3.16 0.54 -10.06
C ASP A 40 -1.91 -0.26 -10.41
N THR A 41 -0.87 -0.16 -9.56
CA THR A 41 0.40 -0.85 -9.72
C THR A 41 1.15 -0.89 -8.39
N ASP A 42 2.35 -1.45 -8.38
CA ASP A 42 3.29 -1.43 -7.28
C ASP A 42 4.72 -1.39 -7.84
N TYR A 43 5.64 -0.93 -7.00
CA TYR A 43 7.04 -0.87 -7.32
C TYR A 43 7.89 -0.96 -6.05
N GLU A 44 9.14 -1.40 -6.19
CA GLU A 44 10.14 -1.34 -5.14
C GLU A 44 10.79 0.05 -5.16
N THR A 45 10.78 0.73 -4.02
CA THR A 45 11.46 2.03 -3.90
C THR A 45 12.96 1.84 -4.09
N ASP A 46 13.62 2.77 -4.76
CA ASP A 46 15.07 2.75 -4.97
C ASP A 46 15.70 3.90 -4.18
N ASN A 47 16.59 3.58 -3.24
CA ASN A 47 17.34 4.59 -2.48
C ASN A 47 18.78 4.76 -2.99
N GLY A 48 19.18 4.02 -4.04
CA GLY A 48 20.47 4.10 -4.70
C GLY A 48 21.62 3.41 -3.97
N ILE A 49 21.33 2.53 -3.01
CA ILE A 49 22.30 1.80 -2.19
C ILE A 49 22.22 0.30 -2.52
N ASP A 50 23.35 -0.39 -2.57
CA ASP A 50 23.35 -1.85 -2.79
C ASP A 50 22.76 -2.60 -1.58
N ILE A 51 22.09 -3.73 -1.82
CA ILE A 51 21.40 -4.52 -0.77
C ILE A 51 22.33 -4.99 0.37
N ASP A 52 23.63 -5.09 0.10
CA ASP A 52 24.64 -5.53 1.05
C ASP A 52 25.33 -4.35 1.80
N ASP A 53 24.99 -3.10 1.46
CA ASP A 53 25.59 -1.90 2.05
C ASP A 53 24.82 -1.37 3.27
N ASP A 54 25.55 -0.81 4.24
CA ASP A 54 24.99 -0.19 5.43
C ASP A 54 24.05 0.97 5.06
N GLY A 55 22.80 0.87 5.49
CA GLY A 55 21.77 1.90 5.22
C GLY A 55 20.89 1.61 4.00
N TYR A 56 20.96 0.41 3.42
CA TYR A 56 19.96 -0.05 2.46
C TYR A 56 18.53 -0.01 3.04
N GLU A 57 17.65 0.73 2.38
CA GLU A 57 16.26 0.99 2.81
C GLU A 57 15.34 1.08 1.59
N GLU A 58 15.03 -0.08 1.00
CA GLU A 58 14.09 -0.22 -0.11
C GLU A 58 12.88 -1.05 0.31
N TYR A 59 11.67 -0.65 -0.07
CA TYR A 59 10.44 -1.34 0.30
C TYR A 59 9.41 -1.25 -0.82
N ILE A 60 8.38 -2.08 -0.77
CA ILE A 60 7.31 -2.00 -1.77
C ILE A 60 6.38 -0.82 -1.48
N ALA A 61 6.03 -0.07 -2.53
CA ALA A 61 4.97 0.91 -2.55
C ALA A 61 3.79 0.39 -3.39
N ILE A 62 2.59 0.40 -2.82
CA ILE A 62 1.35 0.05 -3.54
C ILE A 62 0.71 1.35 -4.04
N VAL A 63 0.53 1.48 -5.34
CA VAL A 63 -0.12 2.63 -5.96
C VAL A 63 -1.61 2.36 -6.11
N PHE A 64 -2.40 3.32 -5.64
CA PHE A 64 -3.85 3.34 -5.78
C PHE A 64 -4.28 4.54 -6.60
N LYS A 65 -5.30 4.34 -7.44
CA LYS A 65 -5.97 5.40 -8.19
C LYS A 65 -7.25 5.81 -7.47
N ASN A 66 -7.30 7.06 -7.01
CA ASN A 66 -8.50 7.62 -6.37
C ASN A 66 -9.67 7.67 -7.36
N THR A 67 -10.76 7.00 -7.03
CA THR A 67 -11.97 6.90 -7.88
C THR A 67 -12.73 8.22 -8.05
N ALA A 68 -12.54 9.19 -7.15
CA ALA A 68 -13.27 10.45 -7.20
C ALA A 68 -12.65 11.47 -8.18
N ASN A 69 -11.33 11.45 -8.36
CA ASN A 69 -10.60 12.48 -9.10
C ASN A 69 -9.46 11.95 -10.00
N ASN A 70 -9.27 10.63 -10.07
CA ASN A 70 -8.22 9.94 -10.83
C ASN A 70 -6.78 10.29 -10.41
N THR A 71 -6.56 10.86 -9.22
CA THR A 71 -5.20 11.08 -8.71
C THR A 71 -4.61 9.78 -8.19
N LEU A 72 -3.33 9.53 -8.48
CA LEU A 72 -2.58 8.43 -7.90
C LEU A 72 -2.05 8.81 -6.51
N PHE A 73 -1.99 7.84 -5.62
CA PHE A 73 -1.34 7.96 -4.32
C PHE A 73 -0.78 6.61 -3.87
N GLU A 74 0.16 6.65 -2.94
CA GLU A 74 0.89 5.47 -2.50
C GLU A 74 0.47 5.05 -1.10
N VAL A 75 0.44 3.75 -0.88
CA VAL A 75 0.39 3.10 0.42
C VAL A 75 1.70 2.35 0.62
N THR A 76 2.39 2.67 1.70
CA THR A 76 3.69 2.08 2.06
C THR A 76 3.64 1.58 3.49
N CYS A 77 4.68 0.86 3.93
CA CYS A 77 4.82 0.48 5.33
C CYS A 77 4.95 1.67 6.31
N PHE A 78 5.33 2.86 5.82
CA PHE A 78 5.41 4.09 6.61
C PHE A 78 4.15 4.96 6.54
N SER A 79 3.43 4.91 5.41
CA SER A 79 2.18 5.62 5.18
C SER A 79 1.05 4.63 4.96
N PHE A 80 0.69 3.92 6.03
CA PHE A 80 -0.26 2.82 5.99
C PHE A 80 -1.66 3.25 6.46
N PRO A 81 -2.75 2.83 5.79
CA PRO A 81 -4.11 3.09 6.24
C PRO A 81 -4.38 2.40 7.59
N THR A 82 -5.07 3.11 8.48
CA THR A 82 -5.52 2.56 9.78
C THR A 82 -6.74 1.64 9.66
N LYS A 83 -7.43 1.71 8.51
CA LYS A 83 -8.58 0.87 8.19
C LYS A 83 -8.72 0.74 6.68
N VAL A 84 -9.00 -0.47 6.22
CA VAL A 84 -9.34 -0.75 4.82
C VAL A 84 -10.62 -1.56 4.78
N ILE A 85 -11.59 -1.11 3.98
CA ILE A 85 -12.84 -1.83 3.73
C ILE A 85 -12.89 -2.25 2.27
N TYR A 86 -13.21 -3.53 2.03
CA TYR A 86 -13.43 -4.11 0.72
C TYR A 86 -14.74 -4.90 0.73
N ASN A 87 -15.62 -4.67 -0.25
CA ASN A 87 -16.95 -5.30 -0.33
C ASN A 87 -17.74 -5.24 1.00
N GLY A 88 -17.68 -4.09 1.68
CA GLY A 88 -18.38 -3.85 2.94
C GLY A 88 -17.78 -4.53 4.17
N LYS A 89 -16.65 -5.24 4.04
CA LYS A 89 -15.94 -5.89 5.16
C LYS A 89 -14.62 -5.17 5.45
N ARG A 90 -14.33 -4.99 6.73
CA ARG A 90 -13.03 -4.51 7.20
C ARG A 90 -11.98 -5.61 7.02
N ILE A 91 -10.88 -5.29 6.33
CA ILE A 91 -9.76 -6.21 6.07
C ILE A 91 -8.45 -5.76 6.75
N ILE A 92 -8.35 -4.47 7.07
CA ILE A 92 -7.34 -3.83 7.94
C ILE A 92 -8.09 -3.00 8.97
#